data_AF-A0A7S3DXR2-F1
#
_entry.id   AF-A0A7S3DXR2-F1
#
_cell.length_a   1.000
_cell.length_b   1.000
_cell.length_c   1.000
_cell.angle_alpha   90.00
_cell.angle_beta   90.00
_cell.angle_gamma   90.00
#
_symmetry.space_group_name_H-M   'P 1'
#
loop_
_entity.id
_entity.type
_entity.pdbx_description
1 polymer ?
#
loop_
_entity_poly.entity_id
_entity_poly.type
_entity_poly.pdbx_seq_one_letter_code
_entity_poly.pdbx_strand_id
1 'polypeptide(L)'
;VTHKNGLNEFLSAVIAVRELETLLPKHVLAEIAVCIEATIPFRPKDKNTGKTCMDNLHDKLVQANDEFSIGMNEAEMVRSVQRAAILANSDVENFGSEDHLWFLDNTWSLLPESDE
;
A
#
# COMPACT_ATOMS: atom_id res chain seq x y z
N VAL A 1 15.21 -1.33 16.88
CA VAL A 1 14.36 -0.56 15.95
C VAL A 1 13.25 -1.50 15.51
N THR A 2 12.05 -1.30 16.03
CA THR A 2 10.95 -2.25 15.89
C THR A 2 10.56 -2.36 14.42
N HIS A 3 10.87 -3.52 13.81
CA HIS A 3 10.49 -3.88 12.45
C HIS A 3 8.95 -4.00 12.37
N LYS A 4 8.22 -2.89 12.20
CA LYS A 4 6.81 -2.96 11.77
C LYS A 4 6.83 -3.39 10.29
N ASN A 5 6.89 -4.69 10.03
CA ASN A 5 6.92 -5.35 8.69
C ASN A 5 5.61 -5.16 7.89
N GLY A 6 5.01 -3.96 7.89
CA GLY A 6 3.73 -3.72 7.24
C GLY A 6 2.51 -4.22 8.01
N LEU A 7 2.63 -4.46 9.33
CA LEU A 7 1.54 -5.03 10.14
C LEU A 7 0.36 -4.06 10.26
N ASN A 8 0.64 -2.76 10.36
CA ASN A 8 -0.40 -1.72 10.41
C ASN A 8 -1.21 -1.71 9.11
N GLU A 9 -0.54 -1.81 7.96
CA GLU A 9 -1.15 -1.84 6.64
C GLU A 9 -1.94 -3.13 6.44
N PHE A 10 -1.41 -4.27 6.90
CA PHE A 10 -2.14 -5.53 6.89
C PHE A 10 -3.45 -5.45 7.70
N LEU A 11 -3.38 -4.98 8.95
CA LEU A 11 -4.57 -4.80 9.80
C LEU A 11 -5.56 -3.81 9.19
N SER A 12 -5.06 -2.69 8.65
CA SER A 12 -5.88 -1.67 7.98
C SER A 12 -6.60 -2.25 6.76
N ALA A 13 -5.91 -3.05 5.94
CA ALA A 13 -6.51 -3.71 4.79
C ALA A 13 -7.58 -4.74 5.20
N VAL A 14 -7.30 -5.55 6.24
CA VAL A 14 -8.27 -6.53 6.75
C VAL A 14 -9.54 -5.84 7.25
N ILE A 15 -9.39 -4.80 8.08
CA ILE A 15 -10.53 -4.05 8.62
C ILE A 15 -11.29 -3.35 7.48
N ALA A 16 -10.59 -2.62 6.61
CA ALA A 16 -11.23 -1.90 5.51
C ALA A 16 -12.02 -2.84 4.58
N VAL A 17 -11.44 -3.99 4.21
CA VAL A 17 -12.13 -4.96 3.36
C VAL A 17 -13.34 -5.55 4.08
N ARG A 18 -13.23 -5.91 5.36
CA ARG A 18 -14.33 -6.52 6.13
C ARG A 18 -15.50 -5.57 6.33
N GLU A 19 -15.23 -4.32 6.72
CA GLU A 19 -16.29 -3.33 6.96
C GLU A 19 -17.00 -2.94 5.64
N LEU A 20 -16.29 -2.97 4.52
CA LEU A 20 -16.83 -2.58 3.21
C LEU A 20 -17.38 -3.75 2.39
N GLU A 21 -17.22 -5.01 2.83
CA GLU A 21 -17.52 -6.19 2.00
C GLU A 21 -18.99 -6.30 1.58
N THR A 22 -19.89 -5.72 2.36
CA THR A 22 -21.34 -5.69 2.10
C THR A 22 -21.77 -4.54 1.18
N LEU A 23 -20.90 -3.55 0.99
CA LEU A 23 -21.19 -2.31 0.27
C LEU A 23 -20.52 -2.23 -1.10
N LEU A 24 -19.36 -2.87 -1.26
CA LEU A 24 -18.51 -2.75 -2.44
C LEU A 24 -18.28 -4.10 -3.13
N PRO A 25 -18.15 -4.12 -4.46
CA PRO A 25 -17.82 -5.35 -5.17
C PRO A 25 -16.37 -5.78 -4.90
N LYS A 26 -16.10 -7.09 -5.04
CA LYS A 26 -14.79 -7.70 -4.74
C LYS A 26 -13.59 -7.01 -5.40
N HIS A 27 -13.73 -6.58 -6.66
CA HIS A 27 -12.63 -5.90 -7.37
C HIS A 27 -12.27 -4.54 -6.75
N VAL A 28 -13.26 -3.80 -6.23
CA VAL A 28 -13.00 -2.53 -5.52
C VAL A 28 -12.35 -2.82 -4.16
N LEU A 29 -12.81 -3.84 -3.44
CA LEU A 29 -12.19 -4.25 -2.17
C LEU A 29 -10.72 -4.66 -2.36
N ALA A 30 -10.44 -5.40 -3.44
CA ALA A 30 -9.07 -5.78 -3.81
C ALA A 30 -8.22 -4.54 -4.12
N GLU A 31 -8.75 -3.58 -4.87
CA GLU A 31 -8.05 -2.33 -5.17
C GLU A 31 -7.75 -1.51 -3.90
N ILE A 32 -8.68 -1.45 -2.94
CA ILE A 32 -8.45 -0.82 -1.64
C ILE A 32 -7.30 -1.51 -0.90
N ALA A 33 -7.30 -2.84 -0.84
CA ALA A 33 -6.23 -3.60 -0.18
C ALA A 33 -4.87 -3.37 -0.87
N VAL A 34 -4.84 -3.32 -2.20
CA VAL A 34 -3.64 -3.02 -3.00
C VAL A 34 -3.11 -1.61 -2.70
N CYS A 35 -4.01 -0.62 -2.58
CA CYS A 35 -3.65 0.74 -2.22
C CYS A 35 -3.04 0.82 -0.81
N ILE A 36 -3.61 0.10 0.17
CA ILE A 36 -3.10 0.06 1.54
C ILE A 36 -1.76 -0.68 1.61
N GLU A 37 -1.58 -1.82 0.93
CA GLU A 37 -0.29 -2.51 0.92
C GLU A 37 0.81 -1.64 0.28
N ALA A 38 0.46 -0.80 -0.69
CA ALA A 38 1.41 0.10 -1.34
C ALA A 38 2.00 1.15 -0.40
N THR A 39 1.28 1.57 0.66
CA THR A 39 1.74 2.58 1.61
C THR A 39 2.81 2.08 2.58
N ILE A 40 3.18 0.78 2.57
CA ILE A 40 4.35 0.29 3.31
C ILE A 40 5.60 0.96 2.73
N PRO A 41 6.26 1.89 3.46
CA PRO A 41 7.25 2.77 2.88
C PRO A 41 8.63 2.10 2.77
N PHE A 42 9.49 2.65 1.91
CA PHE A 42 10.92 2.33 1.79
C PHE A 42 11.26 0.84 1.67
N ARG A 43 10.43 0.06 0.98
CA ARG A 43 10.71 -1.37 0.71
C ARG A 43 11.84 -1.51 -0.33
N PRO A 44 12.94 -2.21 0.00
CA PRO A 44 14.02 -2.45 -0.95
C PRO A 44 13.52 -3.37 -2.08
N LYS A 45 14.18 -3.28 -3.25
CA LYS A 45 13.98 -4.26 -4.33
C LYS A 45 14.37 -5.65 -3.85
N ASP A 46 13.69 -6.67 -4.37
CA ASP A 46 14.06 -8.05 -4.11
C ASP A 46 15.47 -8.32 -4.63
N LYS A 47 16.33 -8.89 -3.78
CA LYS A 47 17.76 -9.07 -4.09
C LYS A 47 18.02 -10.13 -5.16
N ASN A 48 17.13 -11.10 -5.32
CA ASN A 48 17.32 -12.23 -6.22
C ASN A 48 16.72 -11.97 -7.60
N THR A 49 15.55 -11.32 -7.63
CA THR A 49 14.77 -11.08 -8.85
C THR A 49 14.92 -9.66 -9.37
N GLY A 50 15.36 -8.71 -8.53
CA GLY A 50 15.44 -7.28 -8.87
C GLY A 50 14.09 -6.56 -8.92
N LYS A 51 12.98 -7.26 -8.62
CA LYS A 51 11.62 -6.72 -8.67
C LYS A 51 11.40 -5.64 -7.60
N THR A 52 10.64 -4.61 -7.98
CA THR A 52 10.17 -3.57 -7.07
C THR A 52 9.02 -4.06 -6.21
N CYS A 53 8.66 -3.28 -5.17
CA CYS A 53 7.46 -3.57 -4.38
C CYS A 53 6.18 -3.57 -5.23
N MET A 54 6.09 -2.71 -6.25
CA MET A 54 4.94 -2.64 -7.14
C MET A 54 4.85 -3.82 -8.11
N ASP A 55 5.99 -4.31 -8.60
CA ASP A 55 6.03 -5.54 -9.41
C ASP A 55 5.52 -6.73 -8.59
N ASN A 56 6.02 -6.87 -7.36
CA ASN A 56 5.57 -7.93 -6.45
C ASN A 56 4.09 -7.78 -6.07
N LEU A 57 3.61 -6.54 -5.91
CA LEU A 57 2.20 -6.25 -5.63
C LEU A 57 1.30 -6.64 -6.81
N HIS A 58 1.75 -6.38 -8.04
CA HIS A 58 1.06 -6.83 -9.25
C HIS A 58 0.97 -8.35 -9.30
N ASP A 59 2.09 -9.06 -9.10
CA ASP A 59 2.10 -10.53 -9.12
C ASP A 59 1.14 -11.13 -8.07
N LYS A 60 1.12 -10.57 -6.87
CA LYS A 60 0.17 -10.97 -5.82
C LYS A 60 -1.28 -10.69 -6.20
N LEU A 61 -1.55 -9.55 -6.85
CA LEU A 61 -2.90 -9.21 -7.31
C LEU A 61 -3.37 -10.18 -8.39
N VAL A 62 -2.50 -10.54 -9.34
CA VAL A 62 -2.78 -11.58 -10.35
C VAL A 62 -3.12 -12.90 -9.68
N GLN A 63 -2.26 -13.35 -8.75
CA GLN A 63 -2.49 -14.59 -8.01
C GLN A 63 -3.82 -14.56 -7.24
N ALA A 64 -4.11 -13.47 -6.52
CA ALA A 64 -5.33 -13.31 -5.75
C ALA A 64 -6.58 -13.22 -6.64
N ASN A 65 -6.47 -12.59 -7.81
CA ASN A 65 -7.57 -12.50 -8.78
C ASN A 65 -8.00 -13.89 -9.25
N ASP A 66 -7.03 -14.75 -9.54
CA ASP A 66 -7.27 -16.13 -9.93
C ASP A 66 -7.79 -16.98 -8.75
N GLU A 67 -7.14 -16.90 -7.60
CA GLU A 67 -7.47 -17.72 -6.42
C GLU A 67 -8.86 -17.40 -5.86
N PHE A 68 -9.23 -16.12 -5.76
CA PHE A 68 -10.50 -15.68 -5.16
C PHE A 68 -11.58 -15.34 -6.17
N SER A 69 -11.32 -15.55 -7.47
CA SER A 69 -12.21 -15.20 -8.58
C SER A 69 -12.72 -13.76 -8.45
N ILE A 70 -11.80 -12.81 -8.30
CA ILE A 70 -12.11 -11.39 -8.08
C ILE A 70 -12.75 -10.79 -9.35
N GLY A 71 -12.37 -11.28 -10.53
CA GLY A 71 -12.98 -10.95 -11.81
C GLY A 71 -12.38 -9.72 -12.50
N MET A 72 -11.15 -9.35 -12.14
CA MET A 72 -10.41 -8.26 -12.78
C MET A 72 -9.74 -8.76 -14.06
N ASN A 73 -9.72 -7.92 -15.09
CA ASN A 73 -8.87 -8.12 -16.26
C ASN A 73 -7.46 -7.53 -16.06
N GLU A 74 -6.52 -7.90 -16.93
CA GLU A 74 -5.13 -7.44 -16.85
C GLU A 74 -5.01 -5.91 -16.79
N ALA A 75 -5.78 -5.20 -17.62
CA ALA A 75 -5.72 -3.75 -17.65
C ALA A 75 -6.25 -3.12 -16.35
N GLU A 76 -7.21 -3.75 -15.68
CA GLU A 76 -7.70 -3.34 -14.37
C GLU A 76 -6.65 -3.55 -13.29
N MET A 77 -6.00 -4.71 -13.27
CA MET A 77 -4.95 -5.02 -12.30
C MET A 77 -3.76 -4.05 -12.43
N VAL A 78 -3.31 -3.77 -13.66
CA VAL A 78 -2.27 -2.78 -13.93
C VAL A 78 -2.70 -1.38 -13.44
N ARG A 79 -3.93 -0.95 -13.74
CA ARG A 79 -4.44 0.35 -13.29
C ARG A 79 -4.51 0.45 -11.76
N SER A 80 -4.92 -0.60 -11.07
CA SER A 80 -4.97 -0.62 -9.61
C SER A 80 -3.58 -0.46 -8.99
N VAL A 81 -2.55 -1.12 -9.53
CA VAL A 81 -1.17 -0.95 -9.06
C VAL A 81 -0.64 0.46 -9.36
N GLN A 82 -0.97 1.04 -10.52
CA GLN A 82 -0.61 2.42 -10.84
C GLN A 82 -1.24 3.44 -9.88
N ARG A 83 -2.53 3.26 -9.55
CA ARG A 83 -3.21 4.10 -8.55
C ARG A 83 -2.57 3.96 -7.16
N ALA A 84 -2.24 2.74 -6.77
CA ALA A 84 -1.57 2.46 -5.51
C ALA A 84 -0.18 3.10 -5.44
N ALA A 85 0.58 3.11 -6.55
CA ALA A 85 1.86 3.80 -6.63
C ALA A 85 1.73 5.33 -6.48
N ILE A 86 0.71 5.93 -7.11
CA ILE A 86 0.43 7.37 -6.96
C ILE A 86 0.08 7.71 -5.50
N LEU A 87 -0.77 6.90 -4.86
CA LEU A 87 -1.14 7.06 -3.46
C LEU A 87 0.09 6.94 -2.55
N ALA A 88 0.88 5.88 -2.72
CA ALA A 88 2.07 5.66 -1.91
C ALA A 88 3.12 6.78 -2.07
N ASN A 89 3.30 7.32 -3.27
CA ASN A 89 4.17 8.47 -3.48
C ASN A 89 3.66 9.73 -2.80
N SER A 90 2.34 9.92 -2.73
CA SER A 90 1.70 11.05 -2.03
C SER A 90 1.82 10.91 -0.51
N ASP A 91 1.74 9.68 0.00
CA ASP A 91 1.88 9.36 1.43
C ASP A 91 3.25 9.75 2.00
N VAL A 92 4.30 9.63 1.17
CA VAL A 92 5.69 10.00 1.53
C VAL A 92 6.17 11.29 0.88
N GLU A 93 5.28 12.09 0.28
CA GLU A 93 5.64 13.30 -0.48
C GLU A 93 6.43 14.30 0.38
N ASN A 94 6.16 14.32 1.69
CA ASN A 94 6.80 15.23 2.63
C ASN A 94 8.32 15.05 2.76
N PHE A 95 8.86 13.87 2.46
CA PHE A 95 10.30 13.61 2.45
C PHE A 95 11.04 14.28 1.29
N GLY A 96 10.32 14.75 0.26
CA GLY A 96 10.89 15.35 -0.94
C GLY A 96 10.93 16.89 -0.95
N SER A 97 10.42 17.57 0.07
CA SER A 97 10.33 19.03 0.07
C SER A 97 11.60 19.74 0.50
N GLU A 98 11.89 20.85 -0.18
CA GLU A 98 12.97 21.79 0.16
C GLU A 98 12.61 22.70 1.34
N ASP A 99 11.33 22.76 1.72
CA ASP A 99 10.87 23.51 2.90
C ASP A 99 11.06 22.69 4.17
N HIS A 100 12.17 22.98 4.85
CA HIS A 100 12.53 22.32 6.12
C HIS A 100 11.48 22.52 7.22
N LEU A 101 10.70 23.61 7.22
CA LEU A 101 9.67 23.83 8.23
C LEU A 101 8.46 22.92 7.99
N TRP A 102 8.06 22.74 6.72
CA TRP A 102 7.00 21.81 6.36
C TRP A 102 7.41 20.35 6.59
N PHE A 103 8.69 19.99 6.32
CA PHE A 103 9.23 18.69 6.70
C PHE A 103 9.18 18.47 8.21
N LEU A 104 9.63 19.44 9.01
CA LEU A 104 9.63 19.34 10.47
C LEU A 104 8.21 19.26 11.05
N ASP A 105 7.26 20.05 10.56
CA ASP A 105 5.87 20.06 11.06
C ASP A 105 5.19 18.70 10.82
N ASN A 106 5.34 18.13 9.62
CA ASN A 106 4.82 16.79 9.31
C ASN A 106 5.57 15.68 10.04
N THR A 107 6.90 15.75 10.14
CA THR A 107 7.71 14.74 10.84
C THR A 107 7.47 14.77 12.35
N TRP A 108 7.24 15.96 12.91
CA TRP A 108 6.92 16.12 14.34
C TRP A 108 5.49 15.66 14.64
N SER A 109 4.56 15.79 13.69
CA SER A 109 3.23 15.18 13.79
C SER A 109 3.23 13.65 13.60
N LEU A 110 4.30 13.08 13.00
CA LEU A 110 4.57 11.64 12.92
C LEU A 110 5.24 11.08 14.19
N LEU A 111 5.67 11.94 15.12
CA LEU A 111 6.06 11.56 16.48
C LEU A 111 4.83 11.66 17.39
N PRO A 112 4.00 10.59 17.49
CA PRO A 112 3.81 10.00 18.83
C PRO A 112 3.32 8.54 18.79
N GLU A 113 4.20 7.52 18.93
CA GLU A 113 3.79 6.13 19.23
C GLU A 113 5.00 5.20 19.55
N SER A 114 6.03 5.74 20.21
CA SER A 114 7.23 4.96 20.62
C SER A 114 7.25 4.59 22.11
N ASP A 115 6.27 5.05 22.89
CA ASP A 115 6.12 4.73 24.32
C ASP A 115 4.72 4.15 24.60
N GLU A 116 4.55 2.87 24.28
CA GLU A 116 3.86 1.85 25.10
C GLU A 116 4.25 0.44 24.62
#